data_AF-A0A5Q4FVP3-F1
#
_entry.id   AF-A0A5Q4FVP3-F1
#
_cell.length_a   1.000
_cell.length_b   1.000
_cell.length_c   1.000
_cell.angle_alpha   90.00
_cell.angle_beta   90.00
_cell.angle_gamma   90.00
#
_symmetry.space_group_name_H-M   'P 1'
#
loop_
_entity.id
_entity.type
_entity.pdbx_description
1 polymer ?
#
loop_
_entity_poly.entity_id
_entity_poly.type
_entity_poly.pdbx_seq_one_letter_code
_entity_poly.pdbx_strand_id
1 'polypeptide(L)' 'MGETSWLFLLIGSFAALGAAMAFGTLAAIMRYHRTGTVPGSDTPGELPRGRMISLWVRVVVGLGLFGYGVYWIERTGIF' A
#
# COMPACT_ATOMS: atom_id res chain seq x y z
N MET A 1 30.13 -7.43 4.76
CA MET A 1 29.01 -8.36 4.48
C MET A 1 27.82 -8.22 5.44
N GLY A 2 27.93 -7.53 6.60
CA GLY A 2 26.80 -7.37 7.54
C GLY A 2 25.93 -6.11 7.37
N GLU A 3 26.46 -5.01 6.82
CA GLU A 3 25.69 -3.77 6.66
C GLU A 3 24.74 -3.80 5.45
N THR A 4 25.15 -4.45 4.37
CA THR A 4 24.35 -4.58 3.13
C THR A 4 23.10 -5.44 3.34
N SER A 5 23.15 -6.48 4.18
CA SER A 5 22.01 -7.35 4.48
C SER A 5 20.97 -6.67 5.37
N TRP A 6 21.39 -5.81 6.31
CA TRP A 6 20.48 -5.07 7.18
C TRP A 6 19.69 -3.99 6.41
N LEU A 7 20.36 -3.23 5.54
CA LEU A 7 19.69 -2.25 4.66
C LEU A 7 18.72 -2.93 3.69
N PHE A 8 19.09 -4.08 3.12
CA PHE A 8 18.21 -4.86 2.24
C PHE A 8 16.95 -5.35 2.97
N LEU A 9 17.09 -5.88 4.19
CA LEU A 9 15.94 -6.32 5.00
C LEU A 9 15.01 -5.16 5.36
N LEU A 10 15.56 -3.99 5.68
CA LEU A 10 14.77 -2.79 5.96
C LEU A 10 14.01 -2.32 4.72
N ILE A 11 14.71 -2.13 3.60
CA ILE A 11 14.11 -1.66 2.34
C ILE A 11 13.06 -2.67 1.84
N GLY A 12 13.37 -3.96 1.91
CA GLY A 12 12.43 -5.05 1.58
C GLY A 12 11.20 -5.06 2.49
N SER A 13 11.37 -4.80 3.79
CA SER A 13 10.24 -4.70 4.74
C SER A 13 9.34 -3.50 4.45
N PHE A 14 9.94 -2.34 4.12
CA PHE A 14 9.18 -1.16 3.71
C PHE A 14 8.42 -1.38 2.40
N ALA A 15 9.05 -2.04 1.42
CA ALA A 15 8.39 -2.44 0.18
C ALA A 15 7.21 -3.39 0.48
N ALA A 16 7.41 -4.42 1.30
CA ALA A 16 6.35 -5.36 1.68
C ALA A 16 5.17 -4.67 2.40
N LEU A 17 5.45 -3.73 3.30
CA LEU A 17 4.42 -2.92 3.97
C LEU A 17 3.65 -2.04 2.98
N GLY A 18 4.34 -1.40 2.03
CA GLY A 18 3.73 -0.60 0.96
C GLY A 18 2.80 -1.45 0.09
N ALA A 19 3.24 -2.64 -0.30
CA ALA A 19 2.42 -3.61 -1.03
C ALA A 19 1.20 -4.05 -0.21
N ALA A 20 1.38 -4.43 1.06
CA ALA A 20 0.29 -4.84 1.94
C ALA A 20 -0.76 -3.74 2.12
N MET A 21 -0.35 -2.47 2.27
CA MET A 21 -1.28 -1.33 2.30
C MET A 21 -2.02 -1.17 0.97
N ALA A 22 -1.33 -1.24 -0.17
CA ALA A 22 -1.95 -1.09 -1.48
C ALA A 22 -2.99 -2.19 -1.75
N PHE A 23 -2.63 -3.46 -1.53
CA PHE A 23 -3.53 -4.60 -1.70
C PHE A 23 -4.68 -4.59 -0.70
N GLY A 24 -4.42 -4.27 0.58
CA GLY A 24 -5.46 -4.17 1.60
C GLY A 24 -6.47 -3.07 1.29
N THR A 25 -6.01 -1.92 0.81
CA THR A 25 -6.88 -0.80 0.43
C THR A 25 -7.67 -1.10 -0.84
N LEU A 26 -7.05 -1.77 -1.83
CA LEU A 26 -7.73 -2.22 -3.04
C LEU A 26 -8.83 -3.25 -2.72
N ALA A 27 -8.54 -4.22 -1.85
CA ALA A 27 -9.52 -5.21 -1.40
C ALA A 27 -10.70 -4.56 -0.67
N ALA A 28 -10.44 -3.52 0.14
CA ALA A 28 -11.47 -2.75 0.81
C ALA A 28 -12.36 -1.97 -0.18
N ILE A 29 -11.78 -1.37 -1.23
CA ILE A 29 -12.52 -0.68 -2.29
C ILE A 29 -13.35 -1.68 -3.12
N MET A 30 -12.78 -2.83 -3.47
CA MET A 30 -13.47 -3.85 -4.24
C MET A 30 -14.63 -4.46 -3.45
N ARG A 31 -14.46 -4.62 -2.13
CA ARG A 31 -15.55 -5.00 -1.22
C ARG A 31 -16.65 -3.93 -1.21
N TYR A 32 -16.32 -2.64 -1.06
CA TYR A 32 -17.29 -1.55 -1.13
C TYR A 32 -18.08 -1.56 -2.45
N HIS A 33 -17.43 -1.78 -3.58
CA HIS A 33 -18.11 -1.83 -4.88
C HIS A 33 -19.07 -3.03 -5.01
N ARG A 34 -18.82 -4.13 -4.29
CA ARG A 34 -19.70 -5.31 -4.29
C ARG A 34 -20.81 -5.24 -3.26
N THR A 35 -20.53 -4.72 -2.06
CA THR A 35 -21.46 -4.78 -0.92
C THR A 35 -22.15 -3.45 -0.63
N GLY A 36 -21.70 -2.34 -1.22
CA GLY A 36 -22.20 -0.99 -0.92
C GLY A 36 -21.90 -0.52 0.50
N THR A 37 -21.14 -1.30 1.28
CA THR A 37 -20.84 -1.03 2.69
C THR A 37 -19.43 -0.49 2.84
N VAL A 38 -19.31 0.65 3.52
CA VAL A 38 -18.05 1.36 3.67
C VAL A 38 -17.10 0.56 4.57
N PRO A 39 -15.83 0.39 4.19
CA PRO A 39 -14.85 -0.28 5.04
C PRO A 39 -14.69 0.48 6.37
N GLY A 40 -15.06 -0.15 7.49
CA GLY A 40 -14.97 0.43 8.83
C GLY A 40 -16.23 1.14 9.33
N SER A 41 -17.38 1.00 8.67
CA SER A 41 -18.68 1.36 9.26
C SER A 41 -19.70 0.24 9.11
N ASP A 42 -20.42 -0.07 10.19
CA ASP A 42 -21.51 -1.05 10.18
C ASP A 42 -22.80 -0.50 9.56
N THR A 43 -22.85 0.80 9.26
CA THR A 43 -23.98 1.45 8.59
C THR A 43 -23.77 1.48 7.08
N PRO A 44 -24.74 0.99 6.27
CA PRO A 44 -24.76 1.25 4.84
C PRO A 44 -24.95 2.76 4.64
N GLY A 45 -23.99 3.42 4.03
CA GLY A 45 -24.02 4.86 3.78
C GLY A 45 -23.10 5.20 2.62
N GLU A 46 -23.50 6.15 1.79
CA GLU A 46 -22.68 6.61 0.68
C GLU A 46 -21.34 7.16 1.19
N LEU A 47 -20.23 6.67 0.64
CA LEU A 47 -18.91 7.20 0.93
C LEU A 47 -18.83 8.67 0.46
N PRO A 48 -18.56 9.64 1.36
CA PRO A 48 -18.29 11.01 0.95
C PRO A 48 -17.09 11.02 0.00
N ARG A 49 -17.20 11.72 -1.13
CA ARG A 49 -16.14 11.74 -2.18
C ARG A 49 -14.74 12.01 -1.63
N GLY A 50 -14.61 12.86 -0.60
CA GLY A 50 -13.33 13.14 0.07
C GLY A 50 -12.67 11.93 0.74
N ARG A 51 -13.46 11.00 1.30
CA ARG A 51 -12.94 9.79 1.95
C ARG A 51 -12.51 8.74 0.93
N MET A 52 -13.20 8.67 -0.22
CA MET A 52 -12.78 7.84 -1.36
C MET A 52 -11.46 8.35 -1.98
N ILE A 53 -11.30 9.67 -2.10
CA ILE A 53 -10.04 10.29 -2.53
C ILE A 53 -8.92 9.95 -1.53
N SER A 54 -9.16 10.03 -0.22
CA SER A 54 -8.16 9.66 0.78
C SER A 54 -7.71 8.20 0.68
N LEU A 55 -8.61 7.26 0.39
CA LEU A 55 -8.27 5.85 0.17
C LEU A 55 -7.39 5.70 -1.08
N TRP A 56 -7.73 6.36 -2.17
CA TRP A 56 -6.90 6.36 -3.38
C TRP A 56 -5.53 7.00 -3.16
N VAL A 57 -5.44 8.09 -2.40
CA VAL A 57 -4.16 8.70 -2.02
C VAL A 57 -3.31 7.70 -1.25
N ARG A 58 -3.89 6.93 -0.31
CA ARG A 58 -3.15 5.87 0.41
C ARG A 58 -2.66 4.77 -0.53
N VAL A 59 -3.46 4.37 -1.52
CA VAL A 59 -3.05 3.40 -2.55
C VAL A 59 -1.86 3.96 -3.32
N VAL A 60 -1.94 5.20 -3.82
CA VAL A 60 -0.87 5.84 -4.59
C VAL A 60 0.40 5.99 -3.77
N VAL A 61 0.30 6.40 -2.50
CA VAL A 61 1.44 6.50 -1.58
C VAL A 61 2.07 5.13 -1.31
N GLY A 62 1.26 4.09 -1.08
CA GLY A 62 1.73 2.71 -0.89
C GLY A 62 2.45 2.16 -2.13
N LEU A 63 1.89 2.41 -3.32
CA LEU A 63 2.50 2.08 -4.61
C LEU A 63 3.82 2.83 -4.83
N GLY A 64 3.87 4.12 -4.48
CA GLY A 64 5.07 4.94 -4.56
C GLY A 64 6.18 4.43 -3.64
N LEU A 65 5.85 4.07 -2.39
CA LEU A 65 6.80 3.49 -1.43
C LEU A 65 7.31 2.12 -1.90
N PHE A 66 6.41 1.28 -2.41
CA PHE A 66 6.78 -0.01 -2.99
C PHE A 66 7.73 0.16 -4.18
N GLY A 67 7.36 1.00 -5.14
CA GLY A 67 8.19 1.29 -6.32
C GLY A 67 9.54 1.91 -5.94
N TYR A 68 9.57 2.80 -4.95
CA TYR A 68 10.81 3.39 -4.44
C TYR A 68 11.72 2.36 -3.75
N GLY A 69 11.14 1.43 -2.99
CA GLY A 69 11.87 0.32 -2.39
C GLY A 69 12.46 -0.62 -3.44
N VAL A 70 11.67 -1.00 -4.45
CA VAL A 70 12.12 -1.83 -5.57
C VAL A 70 13.23 -1.13 -6.36
N TYR A 71 13.05 0.15 -6.70
CA TYR A 71 14.05 0.95 -7.39
C TYR A 71 15.37 1.02 -6.63
N TRP A 72 15.32 1.17 -5.30
CA TRP A 72 16.53 1.15 -4.47
C TRP A 72 17.20 -0.22 -4.44
N ILE A 73 16.44 -1.31 -4.38
CA ILE A 73 16.97 -2.67 -4.46
C ILE A 73 17.67 -2.90 -5.81
N GLU A 74 17.06 -2.48 -6.91
CA GLU A 74 17.64 -2.59 -8.25
C GLU A 74 18.90 -1.71 -8.40
N ARG A 75 18.85 -0.46 -7.93
CA ARG A 75 19.96 0.50 -8.03
C ARG A 75 21.15 0.16 -7.15
N THR A 76 20.93 -0.50 -6.01
CA THR A 76 22.01 -0.96 -5.13
C THR A 76 22.70 -2.23 -5.62
N GLY A 77 22.23 -2.83 -6.72
CA GLY A 77 22.94 -3.90 -7.41
C GLY A 77 23.09 -5.18 -6.58
N ILE A 78 22.04 -5.57 -5.85
CA ILE A 78 22.02 -6.82 -5.07
C ILE A 78 21.54 -8.01 -5.94
N PHE A 79 21.62 -7.87 -7.26
CA PHE A 79 21.48 -8.97 -8.23
C PHE A 79 22.79 -9.17 -8.99
#